data_AF-A0A9E1HIW6-F1
#
_entry.id   AF-A0A9E1HIW6-F1
#
_cell.length_a   1.000
_cell.length_b   1.000
_cell.length_c   1.000
_cell.angle_alpha   90.00
_cell.angle_beta   90.00
_cell.angle_gamma   90.00
#
_symmetry.space_group_name_H-M   'P 1'
#
loop_
_entity.id
_entity.type
_entity.pdbx_description
1 polymer ?
#
loop_
_entity_poly.entity_id
_entity_poly.type
_entity_poly.pdbx_seq_one_letter_code
_entity_poly.pdbx_strand_id
1 'polypeptide(L)' 'MTKKKFLSELEKKLNVLNESEIKDIINEYSDIIDEKVKHGKTEKEAIEDFGKIEDLAKEILSAYKINPDYKETRKDE' A
#
# COMPACT_ATOMS: atom_id res chain seq x y z
N MET A 1 -5.77 -12.56 0.15
CA MET A 1 -6.84 -11.52 0.15
C MET A 1 -7.17 -11.16 -1.31
N THR A 2 -8.23 -10.42 -1.59
CA THR A 2 -8.52 -9.94 -2.96
C THR A 2 -7.74 -8.66 -3.26
N LYS A 3 -7.52 -8.34 -4.54
CA LYS A 3 -6.88 -7.09 -4.99
C LYS A 3 -7.53 -5.87 -4.36
N LYS A 4 -8.85 -5.77 -4.45
CA LYS A 4 -9.63 -4.66 -3.89
C LYS A 4 -9.42 -4.49 -2.37
N LYS A 5 -9.37 -5.60 -1.63
CA LYS A 5 -9.16 -5.56 -0.18
C LYS A 5 -7.74 -5.11 0.15
N PHE A 6 -6.74 -5.65 -0.55
CA PHE A 6 -5.34 -5.26 -0.39
C PHE A 6 -5.13 -3.76 -0.63
N LEU A 7 -5.59 -3.24 -1.76
CA LEU A 7 -5.42 -1.84 -2.12
C LEU A 7 -6.10 -0.89 -1.11
N SER A 8 -7.30 -1.24 -0.64
CA SER A 8 -7.99 -0.43 0.38
C SER A 8 -7.29 -0.45 1.73
N GLU A 9 -6.66 -1.58 2.12
CA GLU A 9 -5.88 -1.64 3.36
C GLU A 9 -4.55 -0.88 3.23
N LEU A 10 -3.91 -0.93 2.05
CA LEU A 10 -2.68 -0.21 1.77
C LEU A 10 -2.94 1.30 1.80
N GLU A 11 -4.00 1.77 1.13
CA GLU A 11 -4.43 3.17 1.10
C GLU A 11 -4.62 3.72 2.52
N LYS A 12 -5.29 2.96 3.40
CA LYS A 12 -5.50 3.34 4.81
C LYS A 12 -4.19 3.47 5.59
N LYS A 13 -3.21 2.60 5.34
CA LYS A 13 -1.91 2.65 6.03
C LYS A 13 -1.03 3.80 5.52
N LEU A 14 -1.29 4.28 4.30
CA LEU A 14 -0.56 5.38 3.67
C LEU A 14 -1.25 6.74 3.86
N ASN A 15 -2.31 6.85 4.67
CA ASN A 15 -3.12 8.06 4.84
C ASN A 15 -2.36 9.31 5.37
N VAL A 16 -1.12 9.13 5.84
CA VAL A 16 -0.20 10.22 6.21
C VAL A 16 0.37 10.95 4.99
N LEU A 17 0.37 10.30 3.82
CA LEU A 17 0.72 10.91 2.54
C LEU A 17 -0.41 11.81 2.04
N ASN A 18 -0.09 12.68 1.09
CA ASN A 18 -1.12 13.45 0.40
C ASN A 18 -1.91 12.54 -0.58
N GLU A 19 -3.14 12.91 -0.90
CA GLU A 19 -4.03 12.09 -1.73
C GLU A 19 -3.47 11.76 -3.12
N SER A 20 -2.66 12.65 -3.71
CA SER A 20 -2.06 12.41 -5.04
C SER A 20 -1.04 11.28 -4.96
N GLU A 21 -0.12 11.35 -4.01
CA GLU A 21 0.89 10.31 -3.78
C GLU A 21 0.24 8.97 -3.45
N ILE A 22 -0.80 8.97 -2.62
CA ILE A 22 -1.55 7.76 -2.32
C ILE A 22 -2.13 7.16 -3.60
N LYS A 23 -2.81 7.97 -4.43
CA LYS A 23 -3.40 7.49 -5.68
C LYS A 23 -2.34 6.90 -6.62
N ASP A 24 -1.21 7.57 -6.76
CA ASP A 24 -0.11 7.12 -7.63
C ASP A 24 0.43 5.77 -7.15
N ILE A 25 0.68 5.61 -5.84
CA ILE A 25 1.12 4.34 -5.25
C ILE A 25 0.06 3.25 -5.43
N ILE A 26 -1.21 3.53 -5.13
CA ILE A 26 -2.28 2.53 -5.27
C ILE A 26 -2.45 2.08 -6.72
N ASN A 27 -2.32 3.00 -7.69
CA ASN A 27 -2.36 2.67 -9.11
C ASN A 27 -1.17 1.80 -9.52
N GLU A 28 0.04 2.12 -9.05
CA GLU A 28 1.23 1.31 -9.32
C GLU A 28 1.06 -0.14 -8.81
N TYR A 29 0.64 -0.32 -7.56
CA TYR A 29 0.41 -1.67 -7.01
C TYR A 29 -0.77 -2.38 -7.68
N SER A 30 -1.81 -1.63 -8.09
CA SER A 30 -2.91 -2.18 -8.88
C SER A 30 -2.41 -2.77 -10.20
N ASP A 31 -1.54 -2.04 -10.91
CA ASP A 31 -0.99 -2.45 -12.20
C ASP A 31 -0.04 -3.64 -12.04
N ILE A 32 0.81 -3.65 -11.01
CA ILE A 32 1.68 -4.80 -10.71
C ILE A 32 0.87 -6.07 -10.46
N ILE A 33 -0.22 -5.98 -9.68
CA ILE A 33 -1.11 -7.13 -9.43
C ILE A 33 -1.75 -7.61 -10.73
N ASP A 34 -2.26 -6.68 -11.56
CA ASP A 34 -2.88 -7.03 -12.82
C ASP A 34 -1.90 -7.72 -13.77
N GLU A 35 -0.67 -7.23 -13.85
CA GLU A 35 0.37 -7.88 -14.65
C GLU A 35 0.70 -9.28 -14.13
N LYS A 36 0.82 -9.49 -12.82
CA LYS A 36 1.03 -10.84 -12.26
C LYS A 36 -0.13 -11.78 -12.56
N VAL A 37 -1.36 -11.27 -12.48
CA VAL A 37 -2.56 -12.05 -12.79
C VAL A 37 -2.62 -12.42 -14.27
N LYS A 38 -2.29 -11.49 -15.18
CA LYS A 38 -2.16 -11.77 -16.62
C LYS A 38 -1.13 -12.85 -16.91
N HIS A 39 -0.05 -12.92 -16.13
CA HIS A 39 0.99 -13.95 -16.24
C HIS A 39 0.63 -15.27 -15.53
N GLY A 40 -0.64 -15.47 -15.12
CA GLY A 40 -1.15 -16.74 -14.63
C GLY A 40 -1.15 -16.92 -13.12
N LYS A 41 -0.76 -15.90 -12.33
CA LYS A 41 -0.96 -15.92 -10.87
C LYS A 41 -2.42 -15.63 -10.53
N THR A 42 -2.88 -16.16 -9.40
CA THR A 42 -4.11 -15.66 -8.77
C THR A 42 -3.86 -14.31 -8.09
N GLU A 43 -4.91 -13.52 -7.84
CA GLU A 43 -4.78 -12.27 -7.05
C GLU A 43 -4.09 -12.54 -5.70
N LYS A 44 -4.43 -13.67 -5.06
CA LYS A 44 -3.87 -14.03 -3.75
C LYS A 44 -2.36 -14.25 -3.84
N GLU A 45 -1.88 -15.01 -4.82
CA GLU A 45 -0.45 -15.25 -5.03
C GLU A 45 0.29 -13.96 -5.41
N ALA A 46 -0.31 -13.12 -6.27
CA ALA A 46 0.26 -11.84 -6.65
C ALA A 46 0.46 -10.90 -5.45
N ILE A 47 -0.47 -10.94 -4.49
CA ILE A 47 -0.42 -10.16 -3.25
C ILE A 47 0.55 -10.76 -2.23
N GLU A 48 0.62 -12.09 -2.12
CA GLU A 48 1.54 -12.77 -1.20
C GLU A 48 3.01 -12.49 -1.51
N ASP A 49 3.35 -12.23 -2.78
CA ASP A 49 4.69 -11.79 -3.19
C ASP A 49 5.13 -10.47 -2.54
N PHE A 50 4.21 -9.59 -2.12
CA PHE A 50 4.55 -8.34 -1.44
C PHE A 50 4.81 -8.51 0.06
N GLY A 51 4.62 -9.73 0.60
CA GLY A 51 4.78 -10.00 2.01
C GLY A 51 3.66 -9.41 2.87
N LYS A 52 3.99 -9.03 4.10
CA LYS A 52 3.01 -8.46 5.04
C LYS A 52 2.74 -7.01 4.68
N ILE A 53 1.47 -6.66 4.60
CA ILE A 53 1.02 -5.31 4.24
C ILE A 53 1.51 -4.23 5.24
N GLU A 54 1.72 -4.60 6.51
CA GLU A 54 2.34 -3.76 7.52
C GLU A 54 3.78 -3.38 7.17
N ASP A 55 4.57 -4.36 6.73
CA ASP A 55 5.99 -4.17 6.42
C ASP A 55 6.12 -3.39 5.11
N LEU A 56 5.32 -3.76 4.10
CA LEU A 56 5.23 -3.03 2.84
C LEU A 56 4.91 -1.54 3.04
N ALA A 57 3.90 -1.23 3.85
CA ALA A 57 3.52 0.17 4.10
C ALA A 57 4.66 0.95 4.77
N LYS A 58 5.40 0.34 5.71
CA LYS A 58 6.56 0.97 6.35
C LYS A 58 7.70 1.21 5.35
N GLU A 59 7.95 0.26 4.46
CA GLU A 59 8.96 0.38 3.40
C GLU A 59 8.63 1.54 2.45
N ILE A 60 7.36 1.64 2.03
CA ILE A 60 6.89 2.75 1.19
C ILE A 60 7.08 4.08 1.93
N LEU A 61 6.57 4.22 3.16
CA LEU A 61 6.69 5.48 3.92
C LEU A 61 8.15 5.88 4.19
N SER A 62 9.02 4.91 4.43
CA SER A 62 10.46 5.12 4.60
C SER A 62 11.10 5.70 3.33
N ALA A 63 10.69 5.24 2.14
CA ALA A 63 11.17 5.77 0.85
C ALA A 63 10.78 7.25 0.66
N TYR A 64 9.62 7.65 1.20
CA TYR A 64 9.15 9.04 1.23
C TYR A 64 9.76 9.89 2.35
N LYS A 65 10.72 9.35 3.11
CA LYS A 65 11.35 9.98 4.30
C LYS A 65 10.34 10.38 5.38
N ILE A 66 9.17 9.75 5.37
CA ILE A 66 8.17 9.92 6.42
C ILE A 66 8.49 8.92 7.51
N ASN A 67 8.44 9.39 8.75
CA ASN A 67 8.69 8.54 9.89
C ASN A 67 7.62 7.43 9.92
N PRO A 68 7.98 6.14 9.77
CA PRO A 68 7.02 5.04 9.76
C PRO A 68 6.32 4.87 11.13
N ASP A 69 6.84 5.50 12.18
CA ASP A 69 6.24 5.62 13.52
C ASP A 69 5.41 6.90 13.68
N TYR A 70 4.93 7.53 12.59
CA TYR A 70 4.02 8.67 12.67
C TYR A 70 2.70 8.25 13.33
N LYS A 71 2.68 8.28 14.66
CA LYS A 71 1.46 8.40 15.45
C LYS A 71 0.97 9.81 15.21
N GLU A 72 -0.14 9.94 14.50
CA GLU A 72 -0.92 11.17 14.42
C GLU A 72 -1.10 11.67 15.86
N THR A 73 -0.28 12.65 16.27
CA THR A 73 -0.54 13.43 17.46
C THR A 73 -1.76 14.24 17.09
N ARG A 74 -2.95 13.74 17.45
CA ARG A 74 -4.15 14.54 17.52
C ARG A 74 -3.77 15.80 18.32
N LYS A 75 -3.61 16.91 17.60
CA LYS A 75 -3.65 18.21 18.24
C LYS A 75 -5.13 18.42 18.57
N ASP A 76 -5.50 18.01 19.78
CA ASP A 76 -6.64 18.60 20.45
C ASP A 76 -6.28 20.08 20.67
N GLU A 77 -6.82 20.95 19.81
CA GLU A 77 -6.97 22.40 20.05
C GLU A 77 -8.40 22.67 20.53
#